data_AF-A0AB39LGR4-F1
#
_entry.id   AF-A0AB39LGR4-F1
#
_cell.length_a   1.000
_cell.length_b   1.000
_cell.length_c   1.000
_cell.angle_alpha   90.00
_cell.angle_beta   90.00
_cell.angle_gamma   90.00
#
_symmetry.space_group_name_H-M   'P 1'
#
loop_
_entity.id
_entity.type
_entity.pdbx_description
1 polymer ?
#
loop_
_entity_poly.entity_id
_entity_poly.type
_entity_poly.pdbx_seq_one_letter_code
_entity_poly.pdbx_strand_id
1 'polypeptide(L)'
;MSGPTLVIELAEPLSRAALREFRALMVGLSSHFDEKWPGFFDVNVPAERLGVEDRREKDWRKPFPLPLLGNASADEELTALVGFNPQREDWRRPFLVYLMGPGVGDESIFEAEHADEPEVEAILGFRPTHAVNVSAGCNREIDHVTTALLTAAVMDLIGGVANVELLDGQASVVAGLPGVLGIADDWMALGSAEFLRAWVGHPAFRLVK
;
A
#
# COMPACT_ATOMS: atom_id res chain seq x y z
N MET A 1 -9.45 -9.85 4.05
CA MET A 1 -9.85 -9.43 2.68
C MET A 1 -8.68 -8.69 2.07
N SER A 2 -8.35 -8.91 0.79
CA SER A 2 -7.32 -8.13 0.08
C SER A 2 -7.58 -6.64 0.23
N GLY A 3 -6.52 -5.85 0.34
CA GLY A 3 -6.56 -4.40 0.53
C GLY A 3 -6.49 -3.62 -0.76
N PRO A 4 -6.37 -2.29 -0.64
CA PRO A 4 -6.13 -1.42 -1.78
C PRO A 4 -4.74 -1.62 -2.38
N THR A 5 -4.66 -1.34 -3.67
CA THR A 5 -3.45 -1.42 -4.48
C THR A 5 -3.20 -0.08 -5.16
N LEU A 6 -1.93 0.33 -5.21
CA LEU A 6 -1.49 1.49 -5.98
C LEU A 6 -0.32 1.07 -6.87
N VAL A 7 -0.25 1.68 -8.04
CA VAL A 7 0.82 1.45 -9.03
C VAL A 7 1.65 2.72 -9.18
N ILE A 8 2.97 2.58 -9.28
CA ILE A 8 3.90 3.66 -9.59
C ILE A 8 4.44 3.42 -10.99
N GLU A 9 4.08 4.28 -11.93
CA GLU A 9 4.53 4.23 -13.32
C GLU A 9 5.93 4.79 -13.48
N LEU A 10 6.77 4.04 -14.21
CA LEU A 10 8.17 4.37 -14.46
C LEU A 10 8.46 4.41 -15.96
N ALA A 11 9.17 5.46 -16.38
CA ALA A 11 9.62 5.62 -17.76
C ALA A 11 10.76 4.65 -18.13
N GLU A 12 11.54 4.21 -17.14
CA GLU A 12 12.74 3.38 -17.32
C GLU A 12 12.92 2.37 -16.17
N PRO A 13 13.68 1.28 -16.38
CA PRO A 13 13.98 0.32 -15.32
C PRO A 13 14.78 0.96 -14.18
N LEU A 14 14.57 0.47 -12.95
CA LEU A 14 15.37 0.91 -11.82
C LEU A 14 16.84 0.54 -12.00
N SER A 15 17.71 1.52 -11.77
CA SER A 15 19.15 1.27 -11.70
C SER A 15 19.48 0.31 -10.57
N ARG A 16 20.62 -0.40 -10.67
CA ARG A 16 21.08 -1.29 -9.59
C ARG A 16 21.27 -0.57 -8.25
N ALA A 17 21.59 0.73 -8.27
CA ALA A 17 21.71 1.54 -7.07
C ALA A 17 20.33 1.81 -6.46
N ALA A 18 19.37 2.26 -7.28
CA ALA A 18 17.99 2.48 -6.85
C ALA A 18 17.34 1.20 -6.30
N LEU A 19 17.58 0.04 -6.92
CA LEU A 19 17.07 -1.24 -6.43
C LEU A 19 17.65 -1.62 -5.06
N ARG A 20 18.93 -1.31 -4.80
CA ARG A 20 19.57 -1.53 -3.49
C ARG A 20 18.98 -0.61 -2.43
N GLU A 21 18.76 0.65 -2.77
CA GLU A 21 18.15 1.62 -1.85
C GLU A 21 16.68 1.26 -1.59
N PHE A 22 15.96 0.78 -2.61
CA PHE A 22 14.57 0.36 -2.48
C PHE A 22 14.46 -0.83 -1.53
N ARG A 23 15.34 -1.82 -1.69
CA ARG A 23 15.48 -2.92 -0.74
C ARG A 23 15.80 -2.42 0.67
N ALA A 24 16.72 -1.46 0.81
CA ALA A 24 17.08 -0.90 2.12
C ALA A 24 15.90 -0.18 2.79
N LEU A 25 15.10 0.57 2.01
CA LEU A 25 13.87 1.20 2.45
C LEU A 25 12.87 0.15 2.95
N MET A 26 12.63 -0.91 2.18
CA MET A 26 11.73 -2.00 2.58
C MET A 26 12.21 -2.67 3.86
N VAL A 27 13.50 -2.98 4.00
CA VAL A 27 14.06 -3.55 5.25
C VAL A 27 13.87 -2.58 6.43
N GLY A 28 14.13 -1.29 6.24
CA GLY A 28 14.03 -0.28 7.30
C GLY A 28 12.59 -0.05 7.78
N LEU A 29 11.62 -0.06 6.87
CA LEU A 29 10.22 0.14 7.20
C LEU A 29 9.56 -1.14 7.74
N SER A 30 10.11 -2.32 7.49
CA SER A 30 9.37 -3.57 7.75
C SER A 30 9.74 -4.27 9.06
N SER A 31 8.72 -4.78 9.75
CA SER A 31 8.86 -5.63 10.95
C SER A 31 9.06 -7.11 10.59
N HIS A 32 8.66 -7.48 9.38
CA HIS A 32 8.96 -8.74 8.70
C HIS A 32 9.33 -8.43 7.26
N PHE A 33 10.31 -9.14 6.73
CA PHE A 33 10.80 -8.94 5.38
C PHE A 33 11.16 -10.29 4.78
N ASP A 34 10.55 -10.61 3.66
CA ASP A 34 10.94 -11.69 2.77
C ASP A 34 11.08 -11.14 1.34
N GLU A 35 12.13 -11.53 0.65
CA GLU A 35 12.41 -11.11 -0.73
C GLU A 35 12.59 -12.36 -1.57
N LYS A 36 11.57 -12.70 -2.36
CA LYS A 36 11.59 -13.92 -3.17
C LYS A 36 12.56 -13.81 -4.34
N TRP A 37 12.63 -12.63 -4.94
CA TRP A 37 13.59 -12.25 -5.98
C TRP A 37 13.79 -10.74 -5.96
N PRO A 38 14.86 -10.21 -6.58
CA PRO A 38 15.16 -8.79 -6.54
C PRO A 38 13.98 -7.93 -6.98
N GLY A 39 13.52 -7.04 -6.09
CA GLY A 39 12.39 -6.16 -6.35
C GLY A 39 11.01 -6.77 -6.07
N PHE A 40 10.92 -7.94 -5.44
CA PHE A 40 9.66 -8.53 -4.96
C PHE A 40 9.73 -8.76 -3.46
N PHE A 41 8.91 -8.03 -2.71
CA PHE A 41 8.96 -7.95 -1.26
C PHE A 41 7.61 -8.35 -0.66
N ASP A 42 7.64 -9.35 0.22
CA ASP A 42 6.56 -9.68 1.14
C ASP A 42 6.95 -9.12 2.51
N VAL A 43 6.24 -8.07 2.93
CA VAL A 43 6.67 -7.23 4.07
C VAL A 43 5.53 -6.90 5.01
N ASN A 44 5.85 -6.75 6.29
CA ASN A 44 4.90 -6.23 7.28
C ASN A 44 5.33 -4.83 7.69
N VAL A 45 4.57 -3.80 7.30
CA VAL A 45 4.91 -2.40 7.60
C VAL A 45 3.99 -1.86 8.71
N PRO A 46 4.51 -1.66 9.94
CA PRO A 46 3.78 -0.97 10.99
C PRO A 46 3.43 0.46 10.57
N ALA A 47 2.18 0.87 10.82
CA ALA A 47 1.67 2.20 10.47
C ALA A 47 2.50 3.33 11.09
N GLU A 48 3.05 3.09 12.29
CA GLU A 48 3.85 4.06 13.04
C GLU A 48 5.16 4.40 12.33
N ARG A 49 5.73 3.46 11.56
CA ARG A 49 6.93 3.70 10.75
C ARG A 49 6.67 4.56 9.52
N LEU A 50 5.39 4.73 9.16
CA LEU A 50 4.92 5.67 8.15
C LEU A 50 4.39 6.97 8.78
N GLY A 51 4.55 7.16 10.09
CA GLY A 51 4.07 8.35 10.80
C GLY A 51 2.58 8.34 11.12
N VAL A 52 1.91 7.19 11.03
CA VAL A 52 0.47 7.05 11.32
C VAL A 52 0.29 6.41 12.70
N GLU A 53 -0.49 7.06 13.56
CA GLU A 53 -0.91 6.44 14.82
C GLU A 53 -1.99 5.39 14.55
N ASP A 54 -1.74 4.12 14.91
CA ASP A 54 -2.79 3.10 14.96
C ASP A 54 -3.71 3.40 16.16
N ARG A 55 -4.65 4.33 15.97
CA ARG A 55 -5.71 4.65 16.93
C ARG A 55 -6.74 3.52 16.97
N ARG A 56 -6.33 2.32 17.37
CA ARG A 56 -7.30 1.30 17.75
C ARG A 56 -8.20 1.89 18.83
N GLU A 57 -9.51 1.76 18.63
CA GLU A 57 -10.52 1.91 19.67
C GLU A 57 -9.97 1.37 20.99
N LYS A 58 -9.76 2.27 21.96
CA LYS A 58 -9.37 1.91 23.33
C LYS A 58 -10.39 0.99 24.02
N ASP A 59 -11.51 0.69 23.38
CA ASP A 59 -12.63 -0.08 23.91
C ASP A 59 -12.56 -1.60 23.68
N TRP A 60 -11.74 -2.13 22.77
CA TRP A 60 -11.62 -3.60 22.65
C TRP A 60 -10.89 -4.23 23.86
N ARG A 61 -10.18 -3.41 24.64
CA ARG A 61 -9.56 -3.80 25.92
C ARG A 61 -10.54 -3.82 27.09
N LYS A 62 -11.84 -3.56 26.91
CA LYS A 62 -12.82 -3.93 27.94
C LYS A 62 -13.02 -5.43 27.85
N PRO A 63 -12.51 -6.22 28.82
CA PRO A 63 -12.83 -7.63 28.85
C PRO A 63 -14.36 -7.74 28.93
N PHE A 64 -14.95 -8.56 28.07
CA PHE A 64 -16.31 -9.04 28.30
C PHE A 64 -16.35 -9.56 29.74
N PRO A 65 -17.32 -9.16 30.58
CA PRO A 65 -17.44 -9.72 31.92
C PRO A 65 -17.92 -11.16 31.76
N LEU A 66 -16.98 -12.09 31.60
CA LEU A 66 -17.24 -13.51 31.80
C LEU A 66 -17.15 -13.77 33.31
N PRO A 67 -18.25 -14.23 33.94
CA PRO A 67 -18.17 -14.60 35.34
C PRO A 67 -17.39 -15.92 35.44
N LEU A 68 -16.40 -15.92 36.34
CA LEU A 68 -15.87 -17.10 37.03
C LEU A 68 -15.00 -18.06 36.21
N LEU A 69 -13.69 -17.80 36.18
CA LEU A 69 -12.62 -18.80 36.45
C LEU A 69 -11.28 -18.05 36.57
N GLY A 70 -10.44 -18.53 37.49
CA GLY A 70 -9.39 -17.74 38.14
C GLY A 70 -8.18 -17.39 37.27
N ASN A 71 -7.64 -16.18 37.51
CA ASN A 71 -6.25 -15.69 37.39
C ASN A 71 -5.30 -16.17 36.27
N ALA A 72 -5.77 -16.84 35.21
CA ALA A 72 -5.01 -16.99 33.98
C ALA A 72 -5.28 -15.77 33.08
N SER A 73 -4.27 -15.29 32.37
CA SER A 73 -4.50 -14.27 31.34
C SER A 73 -5.39 -14.90 30.27
N ALA A 74 -6.44 -14.17 29.84
CA ALA A 74 -7.41 -14.66 28.85
C ALA A 74 -6.76 -15.17 27.55
N ASP A 75 -5.53 -14.75 27.26
CA ASP A 75 -4.76 -15.10 26.09
C ASP A 75 -4.19 -16.54 26.13
N GLU A 76 -3.84 -17.07 27.31
CA GLU A 76 -3.33 -18.44 27.45
C GLU A 76 -4.46 -19.48 27.30
N GLU A 77 -5.63 -19.20 27.86
CA GLU A 77 -6.80 -20.09 27.77
C GLU A 77 -7.39 -20.14 26.35
N LEU A 78 -7.43 -19.00 25.63
CA LEU A 78 -7.88 -18.98 24.23
C LEU A 78 -6.93 -19.75 23.32
N THR A 79 -5.61 -19.56 23.49
CA THR A 79 -4.59 -20.26 22.68
C THR A 79 -4.64 -21.77 22.91
N ALA A 80 -4.90 -22.20 24.14
CA ALA A 80 -5.07 -23.62 24.48
C ALA A 80 -6.35 -24.23 23.87
N LEU A 81 -7.39 -23.43 23.64
CA LEU A 81 -8.68 -23.90 23.11
C LEU A 81 -8.70 -24.02 21.58
N VAL A 82 -8.09 -23.09 20.86
CA VAL A 82 -8.07 -23.07 19.38
C VAL A 82 -6.74 -23.50 18.75
N GLY A 83 -5.69 -23.72 19.54
CA GLY A 83 -4.38 -24.20 19.06
C GLY A 83 -3.52 -23.14 18.35
N PHE A 84 -4.01 -21.91 18.23
CA PHE A 84 -3.30 -20.72 17.77
C PHE A 84 -3.85 -19.49 18.49
N ASN A 85 -3.10 -18.38 18.50
CA ASN A 85 -3.56 -17.13 19.11
C ASN A 85 -4.20 -16.24 18.03
N PRO A 86 -5.54 -16.12 17.96
CA PRO A 86 -6.22 -15.33 16.93
C PRO A 86 -5.89 -13.83 17.02
N GLN A 87 -5.43 -13.34 18.17
CA GLN A 87 -4.94 -11.96 18.29
C GLN A 87 -3.58 -11.77 17.62
N ARG A 88 -2.76 -12.80 17.37
CA ARG A 88 -1.41 -12.64 16.76
C ARG A 88 -1.42 -12.57 15.23
N GLU A 89 -2.43 -13.12 14.59
CA GLU A 89 -2.47 -13.24 13.12
C GLU A 89 -2.99 -11.98 12.42
N ASP A 90 -3.83 -11.17 13.09
CA ASP A 90 -4.32 -9.87 12.60
C ASP A 90 -3.28 -8.73 12.69
N TRP A 91 -2.06 -8.99 13.17
CA TRP A 91 -1.05 -7.96 13.48
C TRP A 91 -0.03 -7.72 12.37
N ARG A 92 -0.08 -8.51 11.30
CA ARG A 92 1.00 -8.51 10.31
C ARG A 92 0.87 -7.41 9.26
N ARG A 93 -0.34 -6.92 8.95
CA ARG A 93 -0.58 -5.91 7.88
C ARG A 93 0.36 -6.14 6.68
N PRO A 94 0.27 -7.32 6.05
CA PRO A 94 1.21 -7.68 5.01
C PRO A 94 1.00 -6.77 3.80
N PHE A 95 2.09 -6.32 3.21
CA PHE A 95 2.14 -5.69 1.91
C PHE A 95 2.88 -6.61 0.95
N LEU A 96 2.35 -6.69 -0.25
CA LEU A 96 3.10 -7.16 -1.40
C LEU A 96 3.58 -5.95 -2.17
N VAL A 97 4.89 -5.76 -2.25
CA VAL A 97 5.51 -4.66 -2.99
C VAL A 97 6.40 -5.25 -4.05
N TYR A 98 6.12 -5.00 -5.33
CA TYR A 98 6.87 -5.63 -6.39
C TYR A 98 7.05 -4.76 -7.63
N LEU A 99 8.25 -4.83 -8.21
CA LEU A 99 8.63 -4.23 -9.48
C LEU A 99 8.22 -5.16 -10.62
N MET A 100 7.71 -4.58 -11.70
CA MET A 100 7.29 -5.26 -12.91
C MET A 100 7.81 -4.52 -14.14
N GLY A 101 8.05 -5.27 -15.22
CA GLY A 101 8.43 -4.74 -16.53
C GLY A 101 9.47 -5.64 -17.20
N PRO A 102 9.88 -5.31 -18.44
CA PRO A 102 10.80 -6.15 -19.21
C PRO A 102 12.10 -6.47 -18.45
N GLY A 103 12.37 -7.76 -18.25
CA GLY A 103 13.55 -8.26 -17.56
C GLY A 103 13.49 -8.22 -16.03
N VAL A 104 12.36 -7.83 -15.42
CA VAL A 104 12.18 -7.79 -13.96
C VAL A 104 10.75 -8.08 -13.52
N GLY A 105 10.60 -8.95 -12.50
CA GLY A 105 9.28 -9.33 -12.02
C GLY A 105 8.47 -10.12 -13.05
N ASP A 106 7.15 -9.97 -13.00
CA ASP A 106 6.23 -10.64 -13.91
C ASP A 106 5.87 -9.72 -15.08
N GLU A 107 6.48 -9.95 -16.23
CA GLU A 107 6.23 -9.19 -17.46
C GLU A 107 4.77 -9.31 -17.94
N SER A 108 4.13 -10.45 -17.69
CA SER A 108 2.75 -10.70 -18.15
C SER A 108 1.73 -9.89 -17.35
N ILE A 109 2.01 -9.64 -16.06
CA ILE A 109 1.18 -8.74 -15.24
C ILE A 109 1.33 -7.31 -15.73
N PHE A 110 2.54 -6.84 -15.99
CA PHE A 110 2.76 -5.50 -16.53
C PHE A 110 1.98 -5.29 -17.84
N GLU A 111 2.11 -6.21 -18.80
CA GLU A 111 1.38 -6.13 -20.07
C GLU A 111 -0.14 -6.14 -19.88
N ALA A 112 -0.65 -6.96 -18.96
CA ALA A 112 -2.08 -7.05 -18.69
C ALA A 112 -2.65 -5.78 -18.02
N GLU A 113 -1.92 -5.18 -17.07
CA GLU A 113 -2.32 -3.93 -16.41
C GLU A 113 -2.32 -2.74 -17.39
N HIS A 114 -1.44 -2.75 -18.40
CA HIS A 114 -1.27 -1.63 -19.34
C HIS A 114 -1.99 -1.81 -20.69
N ALA A 115 -2.73 -2.91 -20.89
CA ALA A 115 -3.33 -3.22 -22.20
C ALA A 115 -4.39 -2.19 -22.64
N ASP A 116 -5.10 -1.59 -21.68
CA ASP A 116 -6.27 -0.75 -21.91
C ASP A 116 -6.08 0.72 -21.46
N GLU A 117 -4.84 1.18 -21.27
CA GLU A 117 -4.53 2.52 -20.71
C GLU A 117 -3.93 3.54 -21.73
N PRO A 118 -4.54 3.81 -22.90
CA PRO A 118 -3.94 4.68 -23.92
C PRO A 118 -3.93 6.17 -23.57
N GLU A 119 -4.82 6.64 -22.70
CA GLU A 119 -4.90 8.06 -22.32
C GLU A 119 -3.82 8.46 -21.30
N VAL A 120 -3.26 7.47 -20.60
CA VAL A 120 -2.28 7.66 -19.52
C VAL A 120 -0.97 8.25 -20.05
N GLU A 121 -0.48 7.81 -21.22
CA GLU A 121 0.77 8.31 -21.82
C GLU A 121 0.73 9.83 -22.07
N ALA A 122 -0.42 10.36 -22.49
CA ALA A 122 -0.59 11.79 -22.77
C ALA A 122 -0.48 12.65 -21.51
N ILE A 123 -0.96 12.14 -20.37
CA ILE A 123 -0.91 12.83 -19.08
C ILE A 123 0.46 12.65 -18.42
N LEU A 124 1.03 11.44 -18.48
CA LEU A 124 2.36 11.14 -17.95
C LEU A 124 3.48 11.90 -18.68
N GLY A 125 3.30 12.16 -19.98
CA GLY A 125 4.35 12.70 -20.84
C GLY A 125 5.44 11.67 -21.19
N PHE A 126 5.23 10.40 -20.84
CA PHE A 126 6.07 9.26 -21.20
C PHE A 126 5.22 7.99 -21.29
N ARG A 127 5.69 7.01 -22.06
CA ARG A 127 5.11 5.67 -22.09
C ARG A 127 5.67 4.84 -20.93
N PRO A 128 4.85 4.32 -20.01
CA PRO A 128 5.32 3.41 -18.98
C PRO A 128 6.03 2.20 -19.59
N THR A 129 7.18 1.86 -19.00
CA THR A 129 7.91 0.62 -19.36
C THR A 129 8.04 -0.32 -18.19
N HIS A 130 7.93 0.20 -16.97
CA HIS A 130 8.02 -0.53 -15.72
C HIS A 130 7.05 0.07 -14.73
N ALA A 131 6.68 -0.72 -13.73
CA ALA A 131 5.82 -0.27 -12.66
C ALA A 131 6.20 -0.89 -11.31
N VAL A 132 5.91 -0.19 -10.22
CA VAL A 132 5.95 -0.77 -8.87
C VAL A 132 4.55 -0.85 -8.32
N ASN A 133 4.10 -2.05 -8.01
CA ASN A 133 2.82 -2.31 -7.37
C ASN A 133 3.01 -2.35 -5.85
N VAL A 134 2.13 -1.65 -5.11
CA VAL A 134 2.07 -1.63 -3.65
C VAL A 134 0.67 -2.07 -3.25
N SER A 135 0.55 -3.32 -2.80
CA SER A 135 -0.71 -3.96 -2.48
C SER A 135 -0.80 -4.29 -1.00
N ALA A 136 -1.84 -3.80 -0.31
CA ALA A 136 -2.12 -4.22 1.06
C ALA A 136 -2.84 -5.57 1.08
N GLY A 137 -2.51 -6.43 2.03
CA GLY A 137 -3.22 -7.69 2.27
C GLY A 137 -4.47 -7.54 3.17
N CYS A 138 -4.76 -6.33 3.64
CA CYS A 138 -5.86 -5.98 4.53
C CYS A 138 -6.62 -4.74 4.04
N ASN A 139 -7.91 -4.62 4.36
CA ASN A 139 -8.81 -3.58 3.83
C ASN A 139 -9.54 -2.78 4.93
N ARG A 140 -8.81 -2.35 5.96
CA ARG A 140 -9.30 -1.42 6.97
C ARG A 140 -8.97 0.01 6.53
N GLU A 141 -9.64 1.00 7.12
CA GLU A 141 -9.38 2.42 6.86
C GLU A 141 -7.88 2.78 6.90
N ILE A 142 -7.21 2.29 7.95
CA ILE A 142 -5.78 2.50 8.13
C ILE A 142 -4.93 1.82 7.04
N ASP A 143 -5.39 0.72 6.44
CA ASP A 143 -4.67 0.04 5.37
C ASP A 143 -4.64 0.91 4.10
N HIS A 144 -5.74 1.59 3.77
CA HIS A 144 -5.76 2.60 2.69
C HIS A 144 -4.73 3.71 2.94
N VAL A 145 -4.68 4.23 4.18
CA VAL A 145 -3.74 5.30 4.54
C VAL A 145 -2.30 4.81 4.40
N THR A 146 -2.00 3.62 4.95
CA THR A 146 -0.65 3.07 4.89
C THR A 146 -0.22 2.68 3.49
N THR A 147 -1.12 2.21 2.62
CA THR A 147 -0.82 1.98 1.20
C THR A 147 -0.40 3.28 0.52
N ALA A 148 -1.19 4.35 0.63
CA ALA A 148 -0.84 5.64 0.03
C ALA A 148 0.49 6.21 0.55
N LEU A 149 0.75 6.12 1.86
CA LEU A 149 2.00 6.62 2.44
C LEU A 149 3.22 5.75 2.13
N LEU A 150 3.05 4.43 2.07
CA LEU A 150 4.12 3.53 1.63
C LEU A 150 4.46 3.79 0.17
N THR A 151 3.46 3.92 -0.71
CA THR A 151 3.65 4.29 -2.12
C THR A 151 4.37 5.63 -2.23
N ALA A 152 3.95 6.66 -1.48
CA ALA A 152 4.63 7.95 -1.48
C ALA A 152 6.10 7.86 -1.03
N ALA A 153 6.40 7.03 -0.02
CA ALA A 153 7.78 6.81 0.45
C ALA A 153 8.64 6.08 -0.59
N VAL A 154 8.06 5.15 -1.35
CA VAL A 154 8.75 4.49 -2.48
C VAL A 154 9.01 5.50 -3.59
N MET A 155 8.02 6.33 -3.94
CA MET A 155 8.16 7.37 -4.97
C MET A 155 9.22 8.42 -4.63
N ASP A 156 9.35 8.84 -3.37
CA ASP A 156 10.42 9.78 -2.96
C ASP A 156 11.82 9.23 -3.27
N LEU A 157 11.96 7.91 -3.31
CA LEU A 157 13.22 7.24 -3.59
C LEU A 157 13.44 6.97 -5.07
N ILE A 158 12.43 6.39 -5.75
CA ILE A 158 12.58 5.89 -7.13
C ILE A 158 12.00 6.83 -8.19
N GLY A 159 11.28 7.88 -7.78
CA GLY A 159 10.49 8.72 -8.66
C GLY A 159 9.20 8.02 -9.13
N GLY A 160 8.81 8.33 -10.37
CA GLY A 160 7.60 7.80 -11.00
C GLY A 160 6.33 8.58 -10.68
N VAL A 161 5.22 8.07 -11.21
CA VAL A 161 3.89 8.68 -11.07
C VAL A 161 2.93 7.65 -10.50
N ALA A 162 2.22 8.01 -9.43
CA ALA A 162 1.19 7.15 -8.89
C ALA A 162 -0.01 7.12 -9.85
N ASN A 163 -0.42 5.92 -10.23
CA ASN A 163 -1.69 5.61 -10.86
C ASN A 163 -2.69 5.20 -9.76
N VAL A 164 -3.74 6.02 -9.59
CA VAL A 164 -4.73 5.89 -8.52
C VAL A 164 -6.12 5.75 -9.13
N GLU A 165 -6.70 4.55 -9.04
CA GLU A 165 -8.12 4.34 -9.31
C GLU A 165 -8.99 5.09 -8.29
N LEU A 166 -10.08 5.66 -8.79
CA LEU A 166 -11.00 6.51 -8.05
C LEU A 166 -12.39 5.87 -7.97
N LEU A 167 -13.03 6.03 -6.82
CA LEU A 167 -14.45 5.76 -6.65
C LEU A 167 -15.29 6.89 -7.29
N ASP A 168 -16.54 6.58 -7.65
CA ASP A 168 -17.50 7.55 -8.16
C ASP A 168 -17.52 8.85 -7.32
N GLY A 169 -17.32 9.98 -8.00
CA GLY A 169 -17.33 11.31 -7.41
C GLY A 169 -16.00 11.77 -6.80
N GLN A 170 -15.00 10.89 -6.65
CA GLN A 170 -13.69 11.28 -6.12
C GLN A 170 -12.86 12.14 -7.09
N ALA A 171 -13.06 12.02 -8.40
CA ALA A 171 -12.38 12.86 -9.42
C ALA A 171 -12.46 14.35 -9.10
N SER A 172 -13.66 14.85 -8.79
CA SER A 172 -13.89 16.25 -8.43
C SER A 172 -13.17 16.69 -7.16
N VAL A 173 -12.93 15.75 -6.24
CA VAL A 173 -12.26 16.01 -4.96
C VAL A 173 -10.74 16.03 -5.15
N VAL A 174 -10.18 15.09 -5.93
CA VAL A 174 -8.73 15.00 -6.17
C VAL A 174 -8.24 16.09 -7.10
N ALA A 175 -9.04 16.55 -8.06
CA ALA A 175 -8.61 17.50 -9.10
C ALA A 175 -7.94 18.78 -8.57
N GLY A 176 -8.32 19.24 -7.37
CA GLY A 176 -7.76 20.45 -6.74
C GLY A 176 -6.58 20.20 -5.81
N LEU A 177 -6.14 18.95 -5.64
CA LEU A 177 -5.08 18.61 -4.68
C LEU A 177 -3.69 18.88 -5.26
N PRO A 178 -2.75 19.34 -4.41
CA PRO A 178 -1.38 19.54 -4.85
C PRO A 178 -0.76 18.22 -5.28
N GLY A 179 0.07 18.28 -6.33
CA GLY A 179 0.77 17.12 -6.87
C GLY A 179 -0.02 16.26 -7.86
N VAL A 180 -1.28 16.57 -8.16
CA VAL A 180 -2.05 15.91 -9.24
C VAL A 180 -1.53 16.38 -10.60
N LEU A 181 -1.30 15.42 -11.50
CA LEU A 181 -0.83 15.66 -12.86
C LEU A 181 -1.99 15.66 -13.86
N GLY A 182 -3.00 14.82 -13.63
CA GLY A 182 -4.20 14.78 -14.44
C GLY A 182 -5.16 13.68 -13.99
N ILE A 183 -6.35 13.70 -14.57
CA ILE A 183 -7.39 12.70 -14.36
C ILE A 183 -7.77 12.14 -15.73
N ALA A 184 -7.75 10.82 -15.87
CA ALA A 184 -8.21 10.12 -17.06
C ALA A 184 -9.62 9.55 -16.79
N ASP A 185 -10.54 9.82 -17.71
CA ASP A 185 -11.90 9.27 -17.74
C ASP A 185 -12.71 9.33 -16.43
N ASP A 186 -12.41 10.30 -15.54
CA ASP A 186 -13.02 10.48 -14.22
C ASP A 186 -12.92 9.29 -13.23
N TRP A 187 -12.23 8.21 -13.59
CA TRP A 187 -12.02 7.03 -12.74
C TRP A 187 -10.56 6.80 -12.35
N MET A 188 -9.62 7.57 -12.92
CA MET A 188 -8.19 7.44 -12.63
C MET A 188 -7.55 8.81 -12.41
N ALA A 189 -6.77 8.96 -11.34
CA ALA A 189 -5.90 10.11 -11.12
C ALA A 189 -4.43 9.71 -11.21
N LEU A 190 -3.65 10.55 -11.89
CA LEU A 190 -2.21 10.45 -11.95
C LEU A 190 -1.58 11.56 -11.11
N GLY A 191 -0.60 11.22 -10.27
CA GLY A 191 0.01 12.22 -9.41
C GLY A 191 1.32 11.83 -8.76
N SER A 192 1.92 12.79 -8.08
CA SER A 192 3.19 12.64 -7.35
C SER A 192 2.99 12.10 -5.93
N ALA A 193 4.09 11.91 -5.20
CA ALA A 193 4.05 11.59 -3.78
C ALA A 193 3.35 12.70 -2.94
N GLU A 194 3.41 13.96 -3.38
CA GLU A 194 2.69 15.07 -2.76
C GLU A 194 1.17 14.87 -2.88
N PHE A 195 0.69 14.39 -4.03
CA PHE A 195 -0.72 14.06 -4.22
C PHE A 195 -1.19 12.99 -3.23
N LEU A 196 -0.46 11.89 -3.10
CA LEU A 196 -0.86 10.82 -2.17
C LEU A 196 -0.94 11.33 -0.72
N ARG A 197 0.01 12.16 -0.30
CA ARG A 197 0.01 12.76 1.05
C ARG A 197 -1.13 13.76 1.24
N ALA A 198 -1.41 14.58 0.23
CA ALA A 198 -2.53 15.53 0.26
C ALA A 198 -3.88 14.80 0.27
N TRP A 199 -3.98 13.70 -0.48
CA TRP A 199 -5.18 12.87 -0.54
C TRP A 199 -5.45 12.21 0.81
N VAL A 200 -4.44 11.62 1.44
CA VAL A 200 -4.53 11.06 2.81
C VAL A 200 -5.04 12.08 3.82
N GLY A 201 -4.67 13.36 3.67
CA GLY A 201 -5.13 14.44 4.54
C GLY A 201 -6.60 14.84 4.33
N HIS A 202 -7.24 14.37 3.25
CA HIS A 202 -8.60 14.75 2.91
C HIS A 202 -9.65 13.89 3.66
N PRO A 203 -10.73 14.47 4.23
CA PRO A 203 -11.73 13.70 4.98
C PRO A 203 -12.47 12.61 4.19
N ALA A 204 -12.50 12.74 2.86
CA ALA A 204 -13.10 11.77 1.95
C ALA A 204 -12.11 10.73 1.42
N PHE A 205 -10.89 10.68 1.97
CA PHE A 205 -9.85 9.75 1.53
C PHE A 205 -10.32 8.31 1.59
N ARG A 206 -10.24 7.64 0.43
CA ARG A 206 -10.44 6.20 0.30
C ARG A 206 -9.85 5.75 -1.02
N LEU A 207 -9.11 4.64 -1.00
CA LEU A 207 -8.63 3.99 -2.22
C LEU A 207 -9.63 2.92 -2.67
N VAL A 208 -9.62 2.61 -3.97
CA VAL A 208 -10.29 1.42 -4.54
C VAL A 208 -9.58 0.15 -4.05
N LYS A 209 -10.31 -0.98 -4.02
CA LYS A 209 -9.85 -2.28 -3.53
C LYS A 209 -10.35 -3.40 -4.44
#